data_AF-A0A6U4S2D3-F1
#
_entry.id   AF-A0A6U4S2D3-F1
#
_cell.length_a   1.000
_cell.length_b   1.000
_cell.length_c   1.000
_cell.angle_alpha   90.00
_cell.angle_beta   90.00
_cell.angle_gamma   90.00
#
_symmetry.space_group_name_H-M   'P 1'
#
loop_
_entity.id
_entity.type
_entity.pdbx_description
1 polymer ?
#
loop_
_entity_poly.entity_id
_entity_poly.type
_entity_poly.pdbx_seq_one_letter_code
_entity_poly.pdbx_strand_id
1 'polypeptide(L)'
;RRASRRPGWGGLLVAAVLLGMLGEAAGQLTPIMESVADVTMKACPNAACSPVNVQITVGHQDPAFPLQVLTITWTPNPPLNDAFSPLSSIVSVLADGAQRVIALSANGKIFGSSSITVTVRDTTPTCTDVAICTTSQTFNVIVQPLSPVFDNAGPTRSLVDFKTVVGTPTYPYTFLVGHEDEDKLNDLNIIGTSTTPDILPNNCCADDPTYQTGGGIYLVLHPYNAAEGLSFVVGEFVVKARRVEITIRPSASTPGDATLTFRLADGPTGTGIASLASVTVNVLGRPTMESFCAYDVLAEDSLQSVANRFGMHWMTLFMFNNHTLPHPDTLVPGSRISTGRPYIVKQGDSLYSIATKYGTTWQHIKALNPAIILDEKNLFQGQLLCVAPDLAFLSCRNKA
;
A
#
# COMPACT_ATOMS: atom_id res chain seq x y z
N ARG A 1 -54.65 62.44 17.78
CA ARG A 1 -53.66 63.13 16.92
C ARG A 1 -52.53 62.16 16.59
N ARG A 2 -52.30 61.90 15.29
CA ARG A 2 -51.06 61.44 14.59
C ARG A 2 -50.31 60.20 15.14
N ALA A 3 -50.27 59.08 14.40
CA ALA A 3 -49.26 58.69 13.38
C ALA A 3 -47.90 58.30 14.02
N SER A 4 -47.15 57.24 13.68
CA SER A 4 -46.90 56.61 12.37
C SER A 4 -46.03 55.33 12.47
N ARG A 5 -46.23 54.35 11.56
CA ARG A 5 -45.27 53.50 10.76
C ARG A 5 -44.05 52.83 11.49
N ARG A 6 -43.65 51.55 11.32
CA ARG A 6 -43.80 50.44 10.33
C ARG A 6 -43.53 49.07 11.03
N PRO A 7 -43.88 47.92 10.42
CA PRO A 7 -43.01 46.73 10.48
C PRO A 7 -42.62 46.21 9.08
N GLY A 8 -41.41 45.64 8.97
CA GLY A 8 -40.87 45.06 7.74
C GLY A 8 -41.43 43.66 7.45
N TRP A 9 -41.82 43.47 6.19
CA TRP A 9 -42.34 42.28 5.52
C TRP A 9 -41.19 41.31 5.14
N GLY A 10 -41.31 39.98 5.02
CA GLY A 10 -42.47 39.13 4.75
C GLY A 10 -42.74 39.01 3.25
N GLY A 11 -42.17 38.03 2.54
CA GLY A 11 -42.33 37.91 1.09
C GLY A 11 -42.43 36.47 0.59
N LEU A 12 -43.64 35.93 0.60
CA LEU A 12 -44.11 34.76 -0.15
C LEU A 12 -44.65 35.25 -1.52
N LEU A 13 -44.33 34.53 -2.59
CA LEU A 13 -45.24 34.05 -3.66
C LEU A 13 -46.17 35.01 -4.45
N VAL A 14 -46.07 34.87 -5.79
CA VAL A 14 -47.10 35.00 -6.86
C VAL A 14 -47.15 36.28 -7.73
N ALA A 15 -47.24 36.00 -9.04
CA ALA A 15 -47.82 36.73 -10.18
C ALA A 15 -46.92 37.65 -11.03
N ALA A 16 -46.84 37.33 -12.33
CA ALA A 16 -47.59 38.10 -13.33
C ALA A 16 -47.69 37.35 -14.68
N VAL A 17 -48.93 37.05 -15.07
CA VAL A 17 -49.37 36.92 -16.46
C VAL A 17 -49.33 38.32 -17.08
N LEU A 18 -48.74 38.47 -18.26
CA LEU A 18 -48.92 39.65 -19.10
C LEU A 18 -49.05 39.20 -20.55
N LEU A 19 -50.30 39.21 -21.02
CA LEU A 19 -50.69 39.17 -22.43
C LEU A 19 -50.29 40.52 -23.05
N GLY A 20 -49.49 40.49 -24.11
CA GLY A 20 -49.17 41.65 -24.92
C GLY A 20 -48.80 41.21 -26.34
N MET A 21 -49.77 41.23 -27.24
CA MET A 21 -49.56 41.04 -28.67
C MET A 21 -48.84 42.26 -29.26
N LEU A 22 -47.58 42.08 -29.63
CA LEU A 22 -46.93 42.77 -30.74
C LEU A 22 -46.16 41.70 -31.50
N GLY A 23 -46.39 41.61 -32.81
CA GLY A 23 -45.77 40.64 -33.69
C GLY A 23 -44.27 40.84 -33.78
N GLU A 24 -43.53 40.13 -32.94
CA GLU A 24 -42.12 39.84 -33.10
C GLU A 24 -42.01 38.45 -33.72
N ALA A 25 -41.09 38.27 -34.67
CA ALA A 25 -40.83 36.96 -35.28
C ALA A 25 -40.78 35.90 -34.18
N ALA A 26 -41.61 34.86 -34.26
CA ALA A 26 -41.61 33.76 -33.30
C ALA A 26 -40.19 33.20 -33.26
N GLY A 27 -39.41 33.61 -32.26
CA GLY A 27 -38.06 33.16 -32.05
C GLY A 27 -38.12 31.66 -31.94
N GLN A 28 -37.40 30.97 -32.82
CA GLN A 28 -37.45 29.53 -32.90
C GLN A 28 -36.93 28.96 -31.57
N LEU A 29 -37.82 28.29 -30.83
CA LEU A 29 -37.53 27.75 -29.51
C LEU A 29 -36.52 26.60 -29.64
N THR A 30 -35.61 26.50 -28.67
CA THR A 30 -34.45 25.61 -28.77
C THR A 30 -34.56 24.41 -27.82
N PRO A 31 -33.92 23.28 -28.15
CA PRO A 31 -33.73 22.20 -27.18
C PRO A 31 -32.83 22.66 -26.03
N ILE A 32 -33.08 22.10 -24.85
CA ILE A 32 -32.27 22.30 -23.65
C ILE A 32 -31.65 20.97 -23.23
N MET A 33 -30.48 21.05 -22.60
CA MET A 33 -29.75 19.91 -22.07
C MET A 33 -29.18 20.29 -20.71
N GLU A 34 -29.33 19.43 -19.72
CA GLU A 34 -28.68 19.60 -18.42
C GLU A 34 -27.18 19.34 -18.52
N SER A 35 -26.40 19.95 -17.62
CA SER A 35 -24.96 19.72 -17.62
C SER A 35 -24.62 18.27 -17.20
N VAL A 36 -24.00 17.52 -18.11
CA VAL A 36 -23.34 16.24 -17.89
C VAL A 36 -21.99 16.46 -17.20
N ALA A 37 -21.73 15.66 -16.16
CA ALA A 37 -20.47 15.67 -15.43
C ALA A 37 -19.37 14.87 -16.14
N ASP A 38 -18.11 15.18 -15.84
CA ASP A 38 -16.97 14.42 -16.31
C ASP A 38 -17.01 12.97 -15.82
N VAL A 39 -16.60 12.04 -16.67
CA VAL A 39 -16.67 10.59 -16.44
C VAL A 39 -15.26 10.06 -16.26
N THR A 40 -15.02 9.36 -15.15
CA THR A 40 -13.78 8.62 -14.93
C THR A 40 -14.06 7.13 -14.89
N MET A 41 -13.27 6.36 -15.64
CA MET A 41 -13.30 4.90 -15.62
C MET A 41 -11.88 4.35 -15.62
N LYS A 42 -11.72 3.07 -15.31
CA LYS A 42 -10.42 2.40 -15.34
C LYS A 42 -10.28 1.57 -16.62
N ALA A 43 -9.07 1.54 -17.18
CA ALA A 43 -8.70 0.52 -18.16
C ALA A 43 -8.93 -0.87 -17.55
N CYS A 44 -9.17 -1.87 -18.39
CA CYS A 44 -9.43 -3.22 -17.91
C CYS A 44 -8.40 -4.21 -18.47
N PRO A 45 -7.99 -5.21 -17.68
CA PRO A 45 -6.96 -6.15 -18.10
C PRO A 45 -7.44 -7.14 -19.17
N ASN A 46 -8.76 -7.36 -19.28
CA ASN A 46 -9.39 -8.27 -20.24
C ASN A 46 -10.06 -7.49 -21.39
N ALA A 47 -10.41 -8.16 -22.48
CA ALA A 47 -11.02 -7.50 -23.66
C ALA A 47 -12.44 -6.94 -23.43
N ALA A 48 -13.11 -7.28 -22.33
CA ALA A 48 -14.47 -6.83 -22.02
C ALA A 48 -14.46 -6.00 -20.72
N CYS A 49 -14.51 -4.67 -20.84
CA CYS A 49 -14.71 -3.79 -19.69
C CYS A 49 -16.21 -3.65 -19.39
N SER A 50 -16.55 -3.48 -18.11
CA SER A 50 -17.91 -3.12 -17.71
C SER A 50 -18.24 -1.70 -18.21
N PRO A 51 -19.39 -1.49 -18.86
CA PRO A 51 -19.77 -0.16 -19.34
C PRO A 51 -20.16 0.76 -18.18
N VAL A 52 -19.81 2.04 -18.31
CA VAL A 52 -20.26 3.14 -17.46
C VAL A 52 -21.40 3.85 -18.17
N ASN A 53 -22.54 3.95 -17.50
CA ASN A 53 -23.73 4.59 -18.05
C ASN A 53 -23.74 6.08 -17.70
N VAL A 54 -23.74 6.93 -18.73
CA VAL A 54 -23.88 8.38 -18.62
C VAL A 54 -25.34 8.75 -18.90
N GLN A 55 -26.02 9.29 -17.90
CA GLN A 55 -27.38 9.79 -18.07
C GLN A 55 -27.35 11.24 -18.59
N ILE A 56 -28.20 11.51 -19.57
CA ILE A 56 -28.35 12.82 -20.20
C ILE A 56 -29.83 13.18 -20.16
N THR A 57 -30.13 14.30 -19.51
CA THR A 57 -31.49 14.86 -19.46
C THR A 57 -31.62 15.87 -20.60
N VAL A 58 -32.59 15.63 -21.48
CA VAL A 58 -32.93 16.54 -22.58
C VAL A 58 -34.32 17.14 -22.35
N GLY A 59 -34.51 18.35 -22.84
CA GLY A 59 -35.79 19.05 -22.80
C GLY A 59 -35.94 20.00 -23.99
N HIS A 60 -37.00 20.79 -23.96
CA HIS A 60 -37.23 21.85 -24.93
C HIS A 60 -37.77 23.11 -24.22
N GLN A 61 -37.49 24.29 -24.76
CA GLN A 61 -38.03 25.55 -24.21
C GLN A 61 -39.56 25.62 -24.31
N ASP A 62 -40.16 24.88 -25.24
CA ASP A 62 -41.61 24.61 -25.27
C ASP A 62 -41.94 23.40 -24.37
N PRO A 63 -42.67 23.59 -23.25
CA PRO A 63 -43.05 22.50 -22.36
C PRO A 63 -43.96 21.44 -22.99
N ALA A 64 -44.65 21.76 -24.11
CA ALA A 64 -45.52 20.84 -24.82
C ALA A 64 -44.79 20.05 -25.93
N PHE A 65 -43.50 20.27 -26.13
CA PHE A 65 -42.74 19.65 -27.22
C PHE A 65 -42.58 18.14 -27.02
N PRO A 66 -42.80 17.32 -28.06
CA PRO A 66 -42.62 15.87 -27.99
C PRO A 66 -41.13 15.50 -27.96
N LEU A 67 -40.59 15.26 -26.76
CA LEU A 67 -39.17 14.97 -26.54
C LEU A 67 -38.66 13.72 -27.27
N GLN A 68 -39.54 12.83 -27.71
CA GLN A 68 -39.18 11.64 -28.51
C GLN A 68 -38.63 12.00 -29.89
N VAL A 69 -38.93 13.20 -30.40
CA VAL A 69 -38.49 13.69 -31.71
C VAL A 69 -37.06 14.28 -31.65
N LEU A 70 -36.55 14.60 -30.45
CA LEU A 70 -35.19 15.09 -30.29
C LEU A 70 -34.19 13.98 -30.60
N THR A 71 -33.28 14.25 -31.54
CA THR A 71 -32.17 13.36 -31.88
C THR A 71 -30.91 13.75 -31.11
N ILE A 72 -30.14 12.76 -30.70
CA ILE A 72 -28.88 12.96 -29.98
C ILE A 72 -27.74 12.36 -30.80
N THR A 73 -26.74 13.18 -31.07
CA THR A 73 -25.49 12.76 -31.71
C THR A 73 -24.34 13.10 -30.78
N TRP A 74 -23.25 12.35 -30.86
CA TRP A 74 -22.07 12.63 -30.06
C TRP A 74 -20.81 12.52 -30.90
N THR A 75 -19.83 13.37 -30.62
CA THR A 75 -18.56 13.43 -31.33
C THR A 75 -17.41 13.52 -30.33
N PRO A 76 -16.46 12.57 -30.38
CA PRO A 76 -15.26 12.62 -29.54
C PRO A 76 -14.20 13.54 -30.16
N ASN A 77 -13.47 14.27 -29.31
CA ASN A 77 -12.31 15.08 -29.68
C ASN A 77 -11.16 14.90 -28.66
N PRO A 78 -9.98 14.39 -29.05
CA PRO A 78 -9.59 13.91 -30.40
C PRO A 78 -10.47 12.74 -30.89
N PRO A 79 -10.42 12.36 -32.18
CA PRO A 79 -11.05 11.12 -32.67
C PRO A 79 -10.67 9.94 -31.77
N LEU A 80 -11.47 8.87 -31.76
CA LEU A 80 -11.19 7.69 -30.94
C LEU A 80 -9.94 6.98 -31.51
N ASN A 81 -8.75 7.44 -31.14
CA ASN A 81 -7.50 6.79 -31.49
C ASN A 81 -7.26 5.70 -30.41
N ASP A 82 -7.56 4.45 -30.76
CA ASP A 82 -7.25 3.19 -30.06
C ASP A 82 -7.73 3.02 -28.59
N ALA A 83 -7.88 4.07 -27.76
CA ALA A 83 -8.24 3.98 -26.33
C ALA A 83 -9.70 3.60 -26.04
N PHE A 84 -10.55 3.73 -27.04
CA PHE A 84 -11.96 3.37 -27.01
C PHE A 84 -12.24 2.45 -28.20
N SER A 85 -12.73 1.23 -27.94
CA SER A 85 -13.35 0.42 -28.98
C SER A 85 -14.78 0.95 -29.09
N PRO A 86 -15.31 1.16 -30.31
CA PRO A 86 -16.67 1.62 -30.48
C PRO A 86 -17.61 0.50 -30.05
N LEU A 87 -17.95 0.40 -28.76
CA LEU A 87 -19.01 -0.52 -28.34
C LEU A 87 -20.34 0.18 -28.52
N SER A 88 -20.93 -0.09 -29.68
CA SER A 88 -22.36 -0.08 -29.98
C SER A 88 -23.13 1.04 -29.29
N SER A 89 -23.42 2.09 -30.07
CA SER A 89 -24.43 3.11 -29.80
C SER A 89 -25.75 2.50 -29.34
N ILE A 90 -25.89 2.17 -28.06
CA ILE A 90 -27.19 2.01 -27.44
C ILE A 90 -27.42 3.30 -26.68
N VAL A 91 -27.83 4.31 -27.45
CA VAL A 91 -28.65 5.38 -26.89
C VAL A 91 -30.01 4.73 -26.63
N SER A 92 -30.19 4.17 -25.44
CA SER A 92 -31.53 3.74 -25.04
C SER A 92 -32.31 4.99 -24.62
N VAL A 93 -33.42 5.22 -25.31
CA VAL A 93 -34.42 6.20 -24.89
C VAL A 93 -35.24 5.56 -23.77
N LEU A 94 -35.22 6.17 -22.58
CA LEU A 94 -36.04 5.70 -21.46
C LEU A 94 -37.51 6.08 -21.70
N ALA A 95 -38.42 5.40 -21.00
CA ALA A 95 -39.86 5.51 -21.23
C ALA A 95 -40.43 6.94 -21.06
N ASP A 96 -39.71 7.81 -20.35
CA ASP A 96 -40.08 9.22 -20.13
C ASP A 96 -39.81 10.14 -21.35
N GLY A 97 -39.05 9.67 -22.35
CA GLY A 97 -38.67 10.47 -23.51
C GLY A 97 -37.72 11.64 -23.22
N ALA A 98 -37.37 11.91 -21.95
CA ALA A 98 -36.49 13.00 -21.51
C ALA A 98 -35.09 12.49 -21.16
N GLN A 99 -34.96 11.29 -20.61
CA GLN A 99 -33.66 10.71 -20.29
C GLN A 99 -33.09 9.93 -21.47
N ARG A 100 -31.78 10.09 -21.69
CA ARG A 100 -30.96 9.31 -22.63
C ARG A 100 -29.79 8.72 -21.88
N VAL A 101 -29.39 7.51 -22.25
CA VAL A 101 -28.22 6.85 -21.65
C VAL A 101 -27.17 6.65 -22.74
N ILE A 102 -25.93 7.07 -22.48
CA ILE A 102 -24.76 6.72 -23.27
C ILE A 102 -23.94 5.73 -22.46
N ALA A 103 -23.81 4.49 -22.94
CA ALA A 103 -22.91 3.50 -22.36
C ALA A 103 -21.49 3.71 -22.91
N LEU A 104 -20.52 3.93 -22.03
CA LEU A 104 -19.12 4.13 -22.37
C LEU A 104 -18.27 2.98 -21.80
N SER A 105 -17.35 2.43 -22.58
CA SER A 105 -16.44 1.38 -22.13
C SER A 105 -15.02 1.66 -22.64
N ALA A 106 -14.03 1.40 -21.80
CA ALA A 106 -12.61 1.45 -22.20
C ALA A 106 -12.29 0.33 -23.22
N ASN A 107 -11.24 0.54 -24.02
CA ASN A 107 -10.71 -0.47 -24.94
C ASN A 107 -9.61 -1.31 -24.29
N GLY A 108 -9.99 -2.28 -23.49
CA GLY A 108 -9.03 -3.12 -22.78
C GLY A 108 -8.03 -2.28 -21.98
N LYS A 109 -6.74 -2.44 -22.27
CA LYS A 109 -5.61 -1.90 -21.49
C LYS A 109 -5.23 -0.45 -21.82
N ILE A 110 -5.87 0.15 -22.82
CA ILE A 110 -5.49 1.47 -23.32
C ILE A 110 -6.11 2.55 -22.43
N PHE A 111 -5.33 3.61 -22.15
CA PHE A 111 -5.69 4.68 -21.23
C PHE A 111 -5.42 6.05 -21.85
N GLY A 112 -6.06 7.08 -21.31
CA GLY A 112 -5.95 8.44 -21.82
C GLY A 112 -7.18 9.28 -21.49
N SER A 113 -7.27 10.45 -22.11
CA SER A 113 -8.38 11.38 -21.94
C SER A 113 -8.92 11.82 -23.29
N SER A 114 -10.25 11.91 -23.39
CA SER A 114 -10.94 12.49 -24.55
C SER A 114 -12.07 13.39 -24.07
N SER A 115 -12.43 14.40 -24.87
CA SER A 115 -13.68 15.13 -24.67
C SER A 115 -14.77 14.51 -25.55
N ILE A 116 -16.01 14.47 -25.07
CA ILE A 116 -17.19 14.07 -25.86
C ILE A 116 -18.12 15.28 -25.91
N THR A 117 -18.43 15.72 -27.13
CA THR A 117 -19.46 16.72 -27.37
C THR A 117 -20.75 16.00 -27.74
N VAL A 118 -21.79 16.20 -26.93
CA VAL A 118 -23.14 15.71 -27.19
C VAL A 118 -23.94 16.86 -27.79
N THR A 119 -24.59 16.61 -28.91
CA THR A 119 -25.47 17.55 -29.59
C THR A 119 -26.88 16.99 -29.63
N VAL A 120 -27.84 17.74 -29.10
CA VAL A 120 -29.27 17.46 -29.22
C VAL A 120 -29.84 18.36 -30.29
N ARG A 121 -30.57 17.75 -31.22
CA ARG A 121 -31.16 18.44 -32.37
C ARG A 121 -32.66 18.18 -32.45
N ASP A 122 -33.41 19.26 -32.58
CA ASP A 122 -34.79 19.23 -33.06
C ASP A 122 -34.79 18.95 -34.58
N THR A 123 -35.41 17.83 -34.99
CA THR A 123 -35.53 17.40 -36.39
C THR A 123 -36.92 17.61 -36.97
N THR A 124 -37.79 18.37 -36.30
CA THR A 124 -39.10 18.72 -36.84
C THR A 124 -38.97 19.56 -38.12
N PRO A 125 -39.92 19.47 -39.06
CA PRO A 125 -39.89 20.27 -40.29
C PRO A 125 -39.95 21.79 -40.05
N THR A 126 -40.41 22.19 -38.87
CA THR A 126 -40.44 23.58 -38.40
C THR A 126 -39.06 24.12 -38.04
N CYS A 127 -38.07 23.24 -37.89
CA CYS A 127 -36.69 23.62 -37.66
C CYS A 127 -35.95 23.93 -38.98
N THR A 128 -35.85 25.21 -39.34
CA THR A 128 -35.14 25.62 -40.59
C THR A 128 -33.69 26.06 -40.38
N ASP A 129 -33.34 26.59 -39.20
CA ASP A 129 -31.97 26.97 -38.84
C ASP A 129 -31.34 25.96 -37.86
N VAL A 130 -30.35 25.22 -38.35
CA VAL A 130 -29.65 24.18 -37.57
C VAL A 130 -28.94 24.77 -36.35
N ALA A 131 -28.41 26.00 -36.42
CA ALA A 131 -27.67 26.60 -35.32
C ALA A 131 -28.57 26.91 -34.11
N ILE A 132 -29.86 27.18 -34.36
CA ILE A 132 -30.84 27.51 -33.34
C ILE A 132 -31.51 26.22 -32.80
N CYS A 133 -31.69 25.20 -33.63
CA CYS A 133 -32.28 23.93 -33.22
C CYS A 133 -31.34 22.95 -32.52
N THR A 134 -30.11 23.36 -32.26
CA THR A 134 -29.12 22.51 -31.63
C THR A 134 -28.68 23.09 -30.31
N THR A 135 -28.64 22.25 -29.29
CA THR A 135 -27.87 22.53 -28.08
C THR A 135 -26.77 21.51 -27.96
N SER A 136 -25.59 21.94 -27.53
CA SER A 136 -24.46 21.04 -27.36
C SER A 136 -23.80 21.25 -26.02
N GLN A 137 -23.30 20.16 -25.46
CA GLN A 137 -22.51 20.18 -24.24
C GLN A 137 -21.33 19.24 -24.36
N THR A 138 -20.20 19.64 -23.79
CA THR A 138 -18.98 18.84 -23.77
C THR A 138 -18.69 18.40 -22.34
N PHE A 139 -18.31 17.14 -22.18
CA PHE A 139 -17.77 16.59 -20.93
C PHE A 139 -16.51 15.77 -21.22
N ASN A 140 -15.64 15.64 -20.22
CA ASN A 140 -14.41 14.87 -20.34
C ASN A 140 -14.64 13.42 -19.94
N VAL A 141 -13.94 12.52 -20.64
CA VAL A 141 -13.84 11.11 -20.29
C VAL A 141 -12.38 10.78 -20.04
N ILE A 142 -12.09 10.28 -18.85
CA ILE A 142 -10.75 9.90 -18.42
C ILE A 142 -10.72 8.39 -18.18
N VAL A 143 -9.91 7.68 -18.95
CA VAL A 143 -9.59 6.27 -18.74
C VAL A 143 -8.28 6.21 -17.96
N GLN A 144 -8.36 5.82 -16.70
CA GLN A 144 -7.21 5.64 -15.82
C GLN A 144 -6.41 4.41 -16.23
N PRO A 145 -5.08 4.45 -16.16
CA PRO A 145 -4.26 3.29 -16.50
C PRO A 145 -4.34 2.20 -15.42
N LEU A 146 -3.96 0.98 -15.83
CA LEU A 146 -3.69 -0.13 -14.91
C LEU A 146 -2.41 0.16 -14.12
N SER A 147 -2.41 -0.18 -12.84
CA SER A 147 -1.34 0.20 -11.90
C SER A 147 -0.74 -1.00 -11.18
N PRO A 148 0.56 -0.94 -10.81
CA PRO A 148 1.17 -1.87 -9.89
C PRO A 148 0.69 -1.64 -8.45
N VAL A 149 0.61 -2.69 -7.65
CA VAL A 149 0.11 -2.65 -6.26
C VAL A 149 0.93 -3.58 -5.36
N PHE A 150 1.06 -3.21 -4.08
CA PHE A 150 1.58 -4.09 -3.03
C PHE A 150 0.44 -4.86 -2.37
N ASP A 151 0.68 -6.07 -1.87
CA ASP A 151 -0.37 -6.90 -1.23
C ASP A 151 -1.12 -6.25 -0.06
N ASN A 152 -0.53 -5.26 0.60
CA ASN A 152 -1.07 -4.57 1.78
C ASN A 152 -1.67 -3.17 1.49
N ALA A 153 -2.18 -2.90 0.29
CA ALA A 153 -2.64 -1.56 -0.09
C ALA A 153 -4.07 -1.20 0.42
N GLY A 154 -4.13 -0.58 1.60
CA GLY A 154 -5.17 0.29 2.18
C GLY A 154 -4.50 1.42 2.99
N PRO A 155 -5.18 2.39 3.65
CA PRO A 155 -4.55 3.66 4.08
C PRO A 155 -3.47 3.56 5.19
N THR A 156 -3.13 2.36 5.66
CA THR A 156 -1.99 2.08 6.53
C THR A 156 -0.89 1.35 5.74
N ARG A 157 -0.07 2.14 5.05
CA ARG A 157 1.16 1.73 4.34
C ARG A 157 2.24 1.25 5.32
N SER A 158 2.09 0.06 5.89
CA SER A 158 3.17 -0.56 6.65
C SER A 158 3.41 -1.95 6.11
N LEU A 159 4.51 -2.13 5.38
CA LEU A 159 5.15 -3.43 5.41
C LEU A 159 5.45 -3.76 6.89
N VAL A 160 5.56 -5.04 7.21
CA VAL A 160 5.90 -5.46 8.58
C VAL A 160 7.25 -4.86 8.94
N ASP A 161 7.30 -4.16 10.07
CA ASP A 161 8.53 -3.53 10.53
C ASP A 161 9.64 -4.56 10.69
N PHE A 162 10.82 -4.21 10.17
CA PHE A 162 12.00 -5.02 10.33
C PHE A 162 12.71 -4.65 11.62
N LYS A 163 13.40 -5.62 12.23
CA LYS A 163 14.44 -5.29 13.21
C LYS A 163 15.70 -6.07 12.92
N THR A 164 16.82 -5.42 13.16
CA THR A 164 18.16 -5.98 12.94
C THR A 164 19.15 -5.34 13.89
N VAL A 165 20.40 -5.82 13.88
CA VAL A 165 21.52 -5.26 14.63
C VAL A 165 22.50 -4.60 13.67
N VAL A 166 23.14 -3.52 14.11
CA VAL A 166 24.20 -2.83 13.37
C VAL A 166 25.20 -3.84 12.74
N GLY A 167 25.39 -3.75 11.42
CA GLY A 167 26.30 -4.60 10.63
C GLY A 167 25.78 -5.99 10.26
N THR A 168 24.59 -6.40 10.72
CA THR A 168 23.98 -7.72 10.45
C THR A 168 22.81 -7.60 9.47
N PRO A 169 22.71 -8.44 8.43
CA PRO A 169 21.54 -8.43 7.54
C PRO A 169 20.26 -8.91 8.25
N THR A 170 19.10 -8.43 7.82
CA THR A 170 17.77 -8.95 8.23
C THR A 170 17.53 -10.35 7.66
N TYR A 171 16.45 -11.00 8.10
CA TYR A 171 15.98 -12.21 7.42
C TYR A 171 15.44 -11.81 6.07
N PRO A 172 15.62 -12.64 5.03
CA PRO A 172 14.94 -12.42 3.78
C PRO A 172 13.43 -12.47 4.03
N TYR A 173 12.82 -11.30 4.05
CA TYR A 173 11.39 -11.18 4.21
C TYR A 173 10.75 -11.27 2.84
N THR A 174 9.65 -12.00 2.75
CA THR A 174 8.94 -12.15 1.50
C THR A 174 7.61 -11.41 1.55
N PHE A 175 7.31 -10.66 0.50
CA PHE A 175 6.01 -10.06 0.26
C PHE A 175 5.60 -10.21 -1.20
N LEU A 176 4.34 -9.92 -1.50
CA LEU A 176 3.82 -9.98 -2.85
C LEU A 176 3.70 -8.58 -3.45
N VAL A 177 4.09 -8.48 -4.72
CA VAL A 177 3.75 -7.34 -5.58
C VAL A 177 2.91 -7.85 -6.72
N GLY A 178 1.93 -7.06 -7.11
CA GLY A 178 1.01 -7.38 -8.18
C GLY A 178 0.87 -6.23 -9.16
N HIS A 179 0.26 -6.53 -10.29
CA HIS A 179 -0.11 -5.53 -11.28
C HIS A 179 -1.45 -5.95 -11.89
N GLU A 180 -2.33 -4.98 -12.10
CA GLU A 180 -3.69 -5.27 -12.60
C GLU A 180 -3.66 -5.86 -14.03
N ASP A 181 -2.62 -5.55 -14.79
CA ASP A 181 -2.19 -6.23 -16.02
C ASP A 181 -1.16 -7.34 -15.72
N GLU A 182 -1.50 -8.60 -15.99
CA GLU A 182 -0.63 -9.77 -15.79
C GLU A 182 0.64 -9.72 -16.67
N ASP A 183 0.54 -9.18 -17.88
CA ASP A 183 1.66 -9.17 -18.84
C ASP A 183 2.83 -8.30 -18.35
N LYS A 184 2.55 -7.34 -17.46
CA LYS A 184 3.54 -6.42 -16.90
C LYS A 184 4.24 -6.93 -15.65
N LEU A 185 3.84 -8.08 -15.09
CA LEU A 185 4.37 -8.56 -13.81
C LEU A 185 5.89 -8.74 -13.82
N ASN A 186 6.45 -9.25 -14.92
CA ASN A 186 7.90 -9.45 -15.03
C ASN A 186 8.67 -8.14 -15.25
N ASP A 187 8.01 -7.11 -15.79
CA ASP A 187 8.58 -5.80 -16.08
C ASP A 187 8.50 -4.82 -14.90
N LEU A 188 7.92 -5.26 -13.77
CA LEU A 188 7.86 -4.47 -12.55
C LEU A 188 9.27 -4.23 -12.00
N ASN A 189 9.54 -2.97 -11.66
CA ASN A 189 10.75 -2.55 -10.98
C ASN A 189 10.41 -2.00 -9.60
N ILE A 190 11.19 -2.36 -8.58
CA ILE A 190 11.05 -1.86 -7.22
C ILE A 190 12.34 -1.17 -6.79
N ILE A 191 12.22 0.08 -6.36
CA ILE A 191 13.35 0.89 -5.90
C ILE A 191 13.11 1.23 -4.43
N GLY A 192 14.00 0.77 -3.56
CA GLY A 192 14.04 1.17 -2.16
C GLY A 192 14.88 2.44 -1.95
N THR A 193 14.41 3.35 -1.12
CA THR A 193 15.19 4.49 -0.64
C THR A 193 15.11 4.55 0.88
N SER A 194 16.13 5.13 1.51
CA SER A 194 16.18 5.32 2.97
C SER A 194 16.33 6.79 3.30
N THR A 195 15.68 7.21 4.39
CA THR A 195 15.88 8.56 4.97
C THR A 195 17.14 8.64 5.84
N THR A 196 17.68 7.51 6.30
CA THR A 196 18.91 7.46 7.10
C THR A 196 20.11 7.13 6.22
N PRO A 197 21.18 7.95 6.22
CA PRO A 197 22.36 7.74 5.36
C PRO A 197 23.10 6.43 5.66
N ASP A 198 22.96 5.88 6.87
CA ASP A 198 23.57 4.63 7.30
C ASP A 198 22.93 3.37 6.67
N ILE A 199 21.81 3.51 5.96
CA ILE A 199 21.28 2.46 5.08
C ILE A 199 21.31 3.05 3.67
N LEU A 200 22.41 2.83 2.95
CA LEU A 200 22.60 3.37 1.61
C LEU A 200 21.40 3.00 0.71
N PRO A 201 20.79 3.95 -0.02
CA PRO A 201 19.66 3.66 -0.88
C PRO A 201 20.09 2.76 -2.05
N ASN A 202 19.39 1.63 -2.14
CA ASN A 202 19.33 0.64 -3.21
C ASN A 202 20.40 0.69 -4.32
N ASN A 203 21.58 0.21 -3.99
CA ASN A 203 22.52 -0.37 -4.94
C ASN A 203 22.11 -1.85 -5.19
N CYS A 204 20.98 -2.03 -5.90
CA CYS A 204 20.71 -3.16 -6.77
C CYS A 204 21.98 -3.42 -7.65
N CYS A 205 22.53 -4.61 -7.88
CA CYS A 205 22.04 -5.98 -7.91
C CYS A 205 23.25 -6.91 -7.64
N ALA A 206 23.00 -8.10 -7.06
CA ALA A 206 23.99 -9.12 -6.67
C ALA A 206 24.68 -8.90 -5.31
N ASP A 207 25.30 -9.97 -4.77
CA ASP A 207 26.24 -9.96 -3.63
C ASP A 207 27.49 -9.13 -3.96
N ASP A 208 27.29 -7.88 -4.34
CA ASP A 208 28.34 -6.95 -4.73
C ASP A 208 29.19 -6.63 -3.50
N PRO A 209 30.52 -6.46 -3.66
CA PRO A 209 31.40 -6.04 -2.58
C PRO A 209 30.89 -4.80 -1.83
N THR A 210 30.14 -3.92 -2.50
CA THR A 210 29.53 -2.72 -1.92
C THR A 210 28.41 -3.06 -0.93
N TYR A 211 27.55 -4.05 -1.21
CA TYR A 211 26.57 -4.56 -0.24
C TYR A 211 27.27 -5.25 0.94
N GLN A 212 28.37 -5.96 0.66
CA GLN A 212 29.14 -6.66 1.68
C GLN A 212 29.94 -5.73 2.62
N THR A 213 30.31 -4.53 2.18
CA THR A 213 31.17 -3.61 2.93
C THR A 213 30.43 -2.36 3.42
N GLY A 214 29.51 -1.82 2.62
CA GLY A 214 28.80 -0.58 2.89
C GLY A 214 27.37 -0.73 3.43
N GLY A 215 26.82 -1.95 3.47
CA GLY A 215 25.40 -2.15 3.78
C GLY A 215 24.47 -1.65 2.67
N GLY A 216 23.16 -1.91 2.80
CA GLY A 216 22.16 -1.50 1.82
C GLY A 216 20.88 -2.33 1.87
N ILE A 217 20.04 -2.13 0.86
CA ILE A 217 18.81 -2.89 0.64
C ILE A 217 19.05 -3.84 -0.53
N TYR A 218 18.81 -5.12 -0.32
CA TYR A 218 18.87 -6.15 -1.35
C TYR A 218 17.46 -6.67 -1.65
N LEU A 219 17.07 -6.64 -2.92
CA LEU A 219 15.75 -7.03 -3.40
C LEU A 219 15.91 -8.11 -4.48
N VAL A 220 15.25 -9.25 -4.28
CA VAL A 220 15.16 -10.31 -5.29
C VAL A 220 13.72 -10.36 -5.78
N LEU A 221 13.51 -9.96 -7.03
CA LEU A 221 12.21 -10.10 -7.66
C LEU A 221 12.19 -11.44 -8.40
N HIS A 222 11.49 -12.42 -7.85
CA HIS A 222 11.37 -13.72 -8.51
C HIS A 222 10.55 -13.60 -9.79
N PRO A 223 10.90 -14.30 -10.89
CA PRO A 223 10.08 -14.32 -12.09
C PRO A 223 8.65 -14.74 -11.78
N TYR A 224 7.69 -14.12 -12.46
CA TYR A 224 6.30 -14.55 -12.38
C TYR A 224 6.13 -15.99 -12.88
N ASN A 225 5.44 -16.80 -12.09
CA ASN A 225 5.14 -18.18 -12.39
C ASN A 225 3.63 -18.43 -12.21
N ALA A 226 2.91 -18.58 -13.32
CA ALA A 226 1.47 -18.82 -13.31
C ALA A 226 1.07 -20.10 -12.55
N ALA A 227 1.96 -21.11 -12.47
CA ALA A 227 1.69 -22.36 -11.75
C ALA A 227 1.64 -22.17 -10.22
N GLU A 228 2.27 -21.11 -9.67
CA GLU A 228 2.19 -20.81 -8.24
C GLU A 228 0.83 -20.21 -7.85
N GLY A 229 0.08 -19.66 -8.81
CA GLY A 229 -1.27 -19.13 -8.58
C GLY A 229 -1.32 -17.93 -7.61
N LEU A 230 -0.21 -17.21 -7.40
CA LEU A 230 -0.15 -16.08 -6.47
C LEU A 230 -1.06 -14.94 -6.93
N SER A 231 -1.92 -14.47 -6.02
CA SER A 231 -2.82 -13.33 -6.24
C SER A 231 -3.30 -12.73 -4.93
N PHE A 232 -3.74 -11.47 -4.96
CA PHE A 232 -4.38 -10.79 -3.82
C PHE A 232 -5.47 -9.83 -4.30
N VAL A 233 -6.33 -9.38 -3.39
CA VAL A 233 -7.48 -8.53 -3.72
C VAL A 233 -7.14 -7.07 -3.44
N VAL A 234 -7.45 -6.19 -4.40
CA VAL A 234 -7.32 -4.74 -4.28
C VAL A 234 -8.67 -4.12 -4.64
N GLY A 235 -9.40 -3.65 -3.62
CA GLY A 235 -10.79 -3.22 -3.80
C GLY A 235 -11.67 -4.39 -4.27
N GLU A 236 -12.21 -4.28 -5.48
CA GLU A 236 -13.04 -5.33 -6.10
C GLU A 236 -12.26 -6.25 -7.07
N PHE A 237 -10.98 -5.98 -7.31
CA PHE A 237 -10.19 -6.69 -8.31
C PHE A 237 -9.29 -7.74 -7.67
N VAL A 238 -9.18 -8.90 -8.32
CA VAL A 238 -8.15 -9.91 -8.02
C VAL A 238 -6.94 -9.62 -8.90
N VAL A 239 -5.83 -9.30 -8.26
CA VAL A 239 -4.57 -8.92 -8.91
C VAL A 239 -3.62 -10.11 -8.86
N LYS A 240 -3.08 -10.51 -10.01
CA LYS A 240 -2.02 -11.53 -10.08
C LYS A 240 -0.73 -10.99 -9.50
N ALA A 241 0.07 -11.87 -8.91
CA ALA A 241 1.21 -11.45 -8.11
C ALA A 241 2.47 -12.27 -8.38
N ARG A 242 3.61 -11.68 -8.05
CA ARG A 242 4.91 -12.34 -7.97
C ARG A 242 5.54 -12.10 -6.60
N ARG A 243 6.47 -12.98 -6.25
CA ARG A 243 7.20 -12.94 -5.00
C ARG A 243 8.35 -11.95 -5.06
N VAL A 244 8.50 -11.16 -4.00
CA VAL A 244 9.68 -10.31 -3.77
C VAL A 244 10.28 -10.67 -2.43
N GLU A 245 11.59 -10.92 -2.43
CA GLU A 245 12.38 -11.14 -1.24
C GLU A 245 13.20 -9.87 -0.94
N ILE A 246 13.22 -9.43 0.32
CA ILE A 246 13.97 -8.26 0.78
C ILE A 246 14.91 -8.63 1.93
N THR A 247 16.17 -8.22 1.80
CA THR A 247 17.19 -8.34 2.85
C THR A 247 17.87 -6.98 3.05
N ILE A 248 17.85 -6.47 4.27
CA ILE A 248 18.40 -5.15 4.60
C ILE A 248 19.62 -5.33 5.51
N ARG A 249 20.74 -4.70 5.15
CA ARG A 249 21.95 -4.67 5.98
C ARG A 249 22.29 -3.23 6.34
N PRO A 250 22.19 -2.82 7.62
CA PRO A 250 22.60 -1.49 8.03
C PRO A 250 24.13 -1.36 7.95
N SER A 251 24.61 -0.23 7.41
CA SER A 251 26.01 0.17 7.51
C SER A 251 26.32 0.51 8.96
N ALA A 252 27.52 0.17 9.43
CA ALA A 252 27.76 -0.13 10.84
C ALA A 252 27.80 1.08 11.82
N SER A 253 27.28 2.26 11.47
CA SER A 253 27.64 3.50 12.18
C SER A 253 26.72 3.91 13.33
N THR A 254 25.39 3.77 13.24
CA THR A 254 24.53 4.19 14.36
C THR A 254 23.30 3.29 14.55
N PRO A 255 22.99 2.89 15.80
CA PRO A 255 21.68 2.34 16.14
C PRO A 255 20.59 3.41 15.96
N GLY A 256 19.40 3.00 15.53
CA GLY A 256 18.28 3.91 15.35
C GLY A 256 17.21 3.34 14.41
N ASP A 257 16.09 4.04 14.35
CA ASP A 257 15.01 3.69 13.43
C ASP A 257 15.23 4.34 12.07
N ALA A 258 15.02 3.57 11.01
CA ALA A 258 15.12 4.03 9.64
C ALA A 258 13.82 3.77 8.90
N THR A 259 13.28 4.79 8.23
CA THR A 259 12.13 4.61 7.34
C THR A 259 12.64 4.35 5.93
N LEU A 260 12.29 3.18 5.39
CA LEU A 260 12.52 2.90 3.97
C LEU A 260 11.24 3.18 3.18
N THR A 261 11.40 3.79 2.02
CA THR A 261 10.32 4.00 1.06
C THR A 261 10.58 3.16 -0.18
N PHE A 262 9.59 2.39 -0.60
CA PHE A 262 9.64 1.59 -1.82
C PHE A 262 8.75 2.21 -2.87
N ARG A 263 9.32 2.40 -4.06
CA ARG A 263 8.58 2.77 -5.25
C ARG A 263 8.52 1.58 -6.19
N LEU A 264 7.32 1.06 -6.38
CA LEU A 264 7.01 0.00 -7.35
C LEU A 264 6.50 0.68 -8.62
N ALA A 265 7.15 0.46 -9.75
CA ALA A 265 6.84 1.13 -11.01
C ALA A 265 6.92 0.20 -12.21
N ASP A 266 6.19 0.57 -13.26
CA ASP A 266 6.24 -0.09 -14.56
C ASP A 266 7.59 0.15 -15.27
N GLY A 267 8.14 -0.93 -15.83
CA GLY A 267 9.26 -0.91 -16.76
C GLY A 267 10.64 -0.78 -16.10
N PRO A 268 11.71 -1.06 -16.86
CA PRO A 268 13.08 -1.17 -16.33
C PRO A 268 13.62 0.16 -15.81
N THR A 269 13.19 1.29 -16.37
CA THR A 269 13.58 2.64 -15.94
C THR A 269 12.78 3.13 -14.73
N GLY A 270 11.68 2.45 -14.38
CA GLY A 270 10.77 2.85 -13.32
C GLY A 270 10.08 4.20 -13.56
N THR A 271 10.12 4.79 -14.74
CA THR A 271 9.58 6.15 -14.99
C THR A 271 8.06 6.18 -15.20
N GLY A 272 7.35 5.08 -14.96
CA GLY A 272 5.90 4.94 -15.17
C GLY A 272 5.02 5.13 -13.94
N ILE A 273 3.78 4.63 -14.02
CA ILE A 273 2.79 4.61 -12.93
C ILE A 273 3.39 3.87 -11.75
N ALA A 274 3.31 4.48 -10.56
CA ALA A 274 4.01 3.98 -9.41
C ALA A 274 3.14 3.96 -8.15
N SER A 275 3.32 2.89 -7.38
CA SER A 275 2.79 2.75 -6.03
C SER A 275 3.91 2.92 -5.02
N LEU A 276 3.58 3.53 -3.88
CA LEU A 276 4.52 3.80 -2.81
C LEU A 276 4.15 2.98 -1.56
N ALA A 277 5.15 2.35 -0.96
CA ALA A 277 5.04 1.69 0.34
C ALA A 277 6.16 2.17 1.26
N SER A 278 5.95 2.06 2.57
CA SER A 278 6.98 2.37 3.57
C SER A 278 7.10 1.24 4.58
N VAL A 279 8.29 1.11 5.15
CA VAL A 279 8.57 0.20 6.27
C VAL A 279 9.47 0.91 7.27
N THR A 280 9.29 0.60 8.55
CA THR A 280 10.24 1.01 9.58
C THR A 280 11.22 -0.14 9.84
N VAL A 281 12.51 0.18 9.86
CA VAL A 281 13.59 -0.73 10.24
C VAL A 281 14.15 -0.26 11.56
N ASN A 282 14.00 -1.08 12.60
CA ASN A 282 14.55 -0.81 13.93
C ASN A 282 15.96 -1.39 13.98
N VAL A 283 16.99 -0.55 13.93
CA VAL A 283 18.40 -0.98 14.01
C VAL A 283 18.87 -0.90 15.44
N LEU A 284 18.95 -2.06 16.10
CA LEU A 284 19.44 -2.19 17.45
C LEU A 284 20.97 -2.06 17.49
N GLY A 285 21.48 -1.44 18.55
CA GLY A 285 22.91 -1.31 18.74
C GLY A 285 23.55 -2.65 18.97
N ARG A 286 24.76 -2.83 18.41
CA ARG A 286 25.53 -4.05 18.68
C ARG A 286 25.92 -4.02 20.16
N PRO A 287 25.49 -5.01 20.97
CA PRO A 287 25.91 -5.04 22.35
C PRO A 287 27.43 -5.29 22.41
N THR A 288 28.12 -4.61 23.31
CA THR A 288 29.56 -4.79 23.47
C THR A 288 29.84 -6.16 24.08
N MET A 289 30.90 -6.84 23.64
CA MET A 289 31.29 -8.14 24.20
C MET A 289 31.53 -8.09 25.73
N GLU A 290 31.93 -6.93 26.25
CA GLU A 290 32.20 -6.71 27.68
C GLU A 290 30.93 -6.60 28.55
N SER A 291 29.76 -6.37 27.95
CA SER A 291 28.48 -6.23 28.65
C SER A 291 27.41 -7.21 28.18
N PHE A 292 27.67 -7.93 27.08
CA PHE A 292 26.73 -8.88 26.55
C PHE A 292 26.67 -10.12 27.44
N CYS A 293 25.46 -10.62 27.73
CA CYS A 293 25.23 -11.62 28.78
C CYS A 293 25.71 -11.19 30.16
N ALA A 294 25.54 -9.92 30.51
CA ALA A 294 25.86 -9.43 31.85
C ALA A 294 24.65 -8.77 32.51
N TYR A 295 24.69 -8.75 33.83
CA TYR A 295 23.70 -8.09 34.68
C TYR A 295 24.41 -7.29 35.75
N ASP A 296 24.00 -6.02 35.90
CA ASP A 296 24.46 -5.15 36.97
C ASP A 296 23.56 -5.38 38.18
N VAL A 297 24.16 -5.88 39.26
CA VAL A 297 23.46 -6.29 40.49
C VAL A 297 22.87 -5.06 41.18
N LEU A 298 21.58 -5.10 41.48
CA LEU A 298 20.86 -4.03 42.18
C LEU A 298 20.95 -4.20 43.69
N ALA A 299 20.59 -3.15 44.44
CA ALA A 299 20.34 -3.27 45.86
C ALA A 299 19.16 -4.26 46.07
N GLU A 300 19.31 -5.18 47.03
CA GLU A 300 18.36 -6.28 47.34
C GLU A 300 18.35 -7.46 46.36
N ASP A 301 19.25 -7.52 45.38
CA ASP A 301 19.36 -8.70 44.52
C ASP A 301 19.96 -9.91 45.26
N SER A 302 19.38 -11.08 45.00
CA SER A 302 19.90 -12.39 45.37
C SER A 302 20.18 -13.21 44.10
N LEU A 303 21.01 -14.25 44.18
CA LEU A 303 21.25 -15.11 43.01
C LEU A 303 19.95 -15.75 42.53
N GLN A 304 19.04 -16.04 43.45
CA GLN A 304 17.72 -16.57 43.11
C GLN A 304 16.85 -15.55 42.37
N SER A 305 16.75 -14.31 42.86
CA SER A 305 15.92 -13.28 42.20
C SER A 305 16.42 -12.96 40.80
N VAL A 306 17.75 -12.85 40.64
CA VAL A 306 18.37 -12.60 39.34
C VAL A 306 18.21 -13.80 38.41
N ALA A 307 18.46 -15.02 38.87
CA ALA A 307 18.31 -16.21 38.04
C ALA A 307 16.86 -16.41 37.56
N ASN A 308 15.87 -16.13 38.42
CA ASN A 308 14.46 -16.15 38.07
C ASN A 308 14.13 -15.16 36.94
N ARG A 309 14.71 -13.95 36.97
CA ARG A 309 14.53 -12.95 35.90
C ARG A 309 15.01 -13.47 34.54
N PHE A 310 16.08 -14.26 34.52
CA PHE A 310 16.63 -14.86 33.31
C PHE A 310 16.08 -16.26 33.02
N GLY A 311 15.09 -16.72 33.80
CA GLY A 311 14.47 -18.03 33.62
C GLY A 311 15.44 -19.21 33.77
N MET A 312 16.49 -19.07 34.58
CA MET A 312 17.47 -20.13 34.85
C MET A 312 17.53 -20.49 36.34
N HIS A 313 18.14 -21.63 36.65
CA HIS A 313 18.40 -22.02 38.04
C HIS A 313 19.55 -21.19 38.63
N TRP A 314 19.45 -20.76 39.90
CA TRP A 314 20.47 -19.94 40.58
C TRP A 314 21.87 -20.54 40.56
N MET A 315 21.97 -21.87 40.59
CA MET A 315 23.26 -22.58 40.49
C MET A 315 23.93 -22.34 39.14
N THR A 316 23.18 -22.24 38.03
CA THR A 316 23.75 -21.89 36.71
C THR A 316 24.43 -20.52 36.79
N LEU A 317 23.74 -19.55 37.37
CA LEU A 317 24.23 -18.19 37.53
C LEU A 317 25.46 -18.14 38.46
N PHE A 318 25.44 -18.89 39.57
CA PHE A 318 26.61 -19.02 40.45
C PHE A 318 27.80 -19.63 39.72
N MET A 319 27.61 -20.72 38.97
CA MET A 319 28.68 -21.39 38.24
C MET A 319 29.33 -20.50 37.16
N PHE A 320 28.55 -19.62 36.51
CA PHE A 320 29.11 -18.62 35.58
C PHE A 320 30.05 -17.64 36.27
N ASN A 321 29.78 -17.34 37.54
CA ASN A 321 30.44 -16.28 38.29
C ASN A 321 31.30 -16.81 39.44
N ASN A 322 31.54 -18.12 39.54
CA ASN A 322 32.30 -18.74 40.63
C ASN A 322 33.75 -18.21 40.76
N HIS A 323 34.27 -17.58 39.70
CA HIS A 323 35.59 -16.94 39.72
C HIS A 323 35.59 -15.56 40.39
N THR A 324 34.43 -14.89 40.48
CA THR A 324 34.24 -13.57 41.12
C THR A 324 33.39 -13.62 42.38
N LEU A 325 32.49 -14.60 42.51
CA LEU A 325 31.62 -14.79 43.66
C LEU A 325 32.19 -15.89 44.57
N PRO A 326 32.74 -15.54 45.76
CA PRO A 326 33.28 -16.53 46.68
C PRO A 326 32.20 -17.37 47.37
N HIS A 327 30.97 -16.87 47.47
CA HIS A 327 29.83 -17.58 48.06
C HIS A 327 28.51 -17.24 47.32
N PRO A 328 27.51 -18.14 47.27
CA PRO A 328 26.23 -17.86 46.63
C PRO A 328 25.46 -16.65 47.21
N ASP A 329 25.66 -16.37 48.50
CA ASP A 329 25.00 -15.26 49.18
C ASP A 329 25.75 -13.92 49.06
N THR A 330 26.94 -13.92 48.45
CA THR A 330 27.80 -12.71 48.38
C THR A 330 27.62 -11.99 47.04
N LEU A 331 26.45 -11.38 46.83
CA LEU A 331 26.22 -10.44 45.73
C LEU A 331 26.47 -9.02 46.20
N VAL A 332 27.34 -8.30 45.50
CA VAL A 332 27.66 -6.90 45.82
C VAL A 332 26.86 -5.97 44.90
N PRO A 333 25.98 -5.09 45.42
CA PRO A 333 25.29 -4.12 44.59
C PRO A 333 26.26 -3.27 43.77
N GLY A 334 25.96 -3.06 42.49
CA GLY A 334 26.83 -2.38 41.53
C GLY A 334 27.92 -3.28 40.92
N SER A 335 28.09 -4.52 41.40
CA SER A 335 28.94 -5.49 40.71
C SER A 335 28.24 -6.02 39.46
N ARG A 336 29.04 -6.43 38.47
CA ARG A 336 28.56 -7.03 37.23
C ARG A 336 28.80 -8.53 37.26
N ILE A 337 27.75 -9.29 36.97
CA ILE A 337 27.80 -10.75 36.88
C ILE A 337 27.41 -11.23 35.48
N SER A 338 28.00 -12.33 35.03
CA SER A 338 27.69 -13.00 33.78
C SER A 338 26.42 -13.83 33.90
N THR A 339 25.48 -13.68 32.98
CA THR A 339 24.21 -14.40 32.90
C THR A 339 24.21 -15.48 31.81
N GLY A 340 25.31 -15.63 31.08
CA GLY A 340 25.43 -16.59 29.98
C GLY A 340 26.71 -16.40 29.18
N ARG A 341 26.83 -17.18 28.10
CA ARG A 341 27.94 -17.07 27.14
C ARG A 341 27.48 -16.38 25.86
N PRO A 342 28.25 -15.42 25.31
CA PRO A 342 28.04 -14.96 23.95
C PRO A 342 28.22 -16.11 22.96
N TYR A 343 27.28 -16.25 22.04
CA TYR A 343 27.35 -17.15 20.89
C TYR A 343 27.12 -16.37 19.61
N ILE A 344 28.05 -16.48 18.67
CA ILE A 344 27.87 -15.94 17.32
C ILE A 344 27.27 -17.05 16.48
N VAL A 345 26.04 -16.83 16.01
CA VAL A 345 25.31 -17.74 15.14
C VAL A 345 26.11 -17.99 13.86
N LYS A 346 26.21 -19.26 13.46
CA LYS A 346 26.90 -19.71 12.25
C LYS A 346 25.89 -20.09 11.17
N GLN A 347 26.36 -20.17 9.92
CA GLN A 347 25.53 -20.65 8.82
C GLN A 347 25.00 -22.06 9.13
N GLY A 348 23.69 -22.25 8.96
CA GLY A 348 23.01 -23.52 9.23
C GLY A 348 22.62 -23.76 10.69
N ASP A 349 22.92 -22.83 11.60
CA ASP A 349 22.42 -22.92 12.97
C ASP A 349 20.91 -22.68 13.05
N SER A 350 20.25 -23.42 13.93
CA SER A 350 18.88 -23.17 14.40
C SER A 350 18.90 -23.01 15.91
N LEU A 351 17.87 -22.41 16.50
CA LEU A 351 17.80 -22.35 17.97
C LEU A 351 17.84 -23.76 18.59
N TYR A 352 17.31 -24.76 17.89
CA TYR A 352 17.36 -26.15 18.32
C TYR A 352 18.79 -26.72 18.31
N SER A 353 19.57 -26.51 17.23
CA SER A 353 20.95 -27.00 17.16
C SER A 353 21.86 -26.32 18.19
N ILE A 354 21.66 -25.01 18.40
CA ILE A 354 22.36 -24.25 19.44
C ILE A 354 21.96 -24.76 20.83
N ALA A 355 20.66 -24.87 21.12
CA ALA A 355 20.15 -25.36 22.40
C ALA A 355 20.70 -26.75 22.76
N THR A 356 20.72 -27.65 21.77
CA THR A 356 21.26 -29.01 21.93
C THR A 356 22.74 -28.99 22.29
N LYS A 357 23.53 -28.14 21.62
CA LYS A 357 24.97 -27.97 21.85
C LYS A 357 25.28 -27.42 23.25
N TYR A 358 24.46 -26.50 23.75
CA TYR A 358 24.66 -25.84 25.04
C TYR A 358 23.90 -26.48 26.21
N GLY A 359 23.18 -27.58 25.97
CA GLY A 359 22.44 -28.28 27.03
C GLY A 359 21.31 -27.42 27.60
N THR A 360 20.51 -26.82 26.72
CA THR A 360 19.37 -25.97 27.09
C THR A 360 18.20 -26.20 26.12
N THR A 361 17.15 -25.40 26.22
CA THR A 361 16.01 -25.42 25.29
C THR A 361 16.01 -24.19 24.39
N TRP A 362 15.41 -24.30 23.20
CA TRP A 362 15.29 -23.16 22.29
C TRP A 362 14.42 -22.05 22.91
N GLN A 363 13.43 -22.42 23.74
CA GLN A 363 12.59 -21.49 24.49
C GLN A 363 13.42 -20.70 25.50
N HIS A 364 14.35 -21.35 26.21
CA HIS A 364 15.23 -20.68 27.15
C HIS A 364 16.18 -19.70 26.44
N ILE A 365 16.77 -20.10 25.30
CA ILE A 365 17.57 -19.19 24.47
C ILE A 365 16.72 -17.99 24.01
N LYS A 366 15.49 -18.22 23.54
CA LYS A 366 14.57 -17.14 23.16
C LYS A 366 14.28 -16.19 24.32
N ALA A 367 14.00 -16.74 25.50
CA ALA A 367 13.71 -15.96 26.71
C ALA A 367 14.91 -15.13 27.19
N LEU A 368 16.15 -15.61 26.99
CA LEU A 368 17.37 -14.85 27.27
C LEU A 368 17.67 -13.74 26.26
N ASN A 369 17.08 -13.82 25.06
CA ASN A 369 17.36 -12.91 23.95
C ASN A 369 16.10 -12.24 23.38
N PRO A 370 15.20 -11.68 24.21
CA PRO A 370 13.87 -11.24 23.76
C PRO A 370 13.94 -10.06 22.77
N ALA A 371 14.98 -9.22 22.87
CA ALA A 371 15.18 -8.10 21.96
C ALA A 371 15.86 -8.51 20.64
N ILE A 372 16.55 -9.66 20.62
CA ILE A 372 17.39 -10.10 19.50
C ILE A 372 16.69 -11.18 18.67
N ILE A 373 15.94 -12.08 19.30
CA ILE A 373 15.18 -13.16 18.65
C ILE A 373 13.74 -12.71 18.45
N LEU A 374 13.40 -12.36 17.22
CA LEU A 374 12.07 -11.90 16.81
C LEU A 374 11.24 -13.04 16.22
N ASP A 375 11.90 -13.94 15.50
CA ASP A 375 11.33 -15.16 14.95
C ASP A 375 12.25 -16.34 15.30
N GLU A 376 11.70 -17.34 15.99
CA GLU A 376 12.44 -18.54 16.42
C GLU A 376 12.90 -19.42 15.27
N LYS A 377 12.29 -19.28 14.09
CA LYS A 377 12.63 -20.07 12.90
C LYS A 377 13.79 -19.47 12.12
N ASN A 378 14.15 -18.21 12.38
CA ASN A 378 14.99 -17.40 11.52
C ASN A 378 16.12 -16.75 12.31
N LEU A 379 17.32 -17.34 12.25
CA LEU A 379 18.55 -16.81 12.85
C LEU A 379 19.52 -16.30 11.78
N PHE A 380 20.27 -15.23 12.07
CA PHE A 380 21.28 -14.68 11.16
C PHE A 380 22.66 -15.17 11.50
N GLN A 381 23.43 -15.59 10.49
CA GLN A 381 24.86 -15.74 10.68
C GLN A 381 25.45 -14.40 11.16
N GLY A 382 26.26 -14.44 12.21
CA GLY A 382 26.83 -13.25 12.83
C GLY A 382 25.98 -12.65 13.97
N GLN A 383 24.73 -13.09 14.14
CA GLN A 383 23.89 -12.68 15.27
C GLN A 383 24.53 -13.11 16.59
N LEU A 384 24.63 -12.18 17.54
CA LEU A 384 25.16 -12.45 18.88
C LEU A 384 24.00 -12.84 19.80
N LEU A 385 24.01 -14.07 20.30
CA LEU A 385 23.01 -14.62 21.22
C LEU A 385 23.61 -14.91 22.57
N CYS A 386 22.85 -14.64 23.62
CA CYS A 386 23.18 -15.03 24.97
C CYS A 386 22.67 -16.44 25.26
N VAL A 387 23.58 -17.38 25.50
CA VAL A 387 23.22 -18.78 25.74
C VAL A 387 23.68 -19.22 27.12
N ALA A 388 22.78 -19.85 27.88
CA ALA A 388 23.08 -20.47 29.15
C ALA A 388 22.58 -21.91 29.17
N PRO A 389 23.33 -22.85 29.78
CA PRO A 389 22.82 -24.17 30.05
C PRO A 389 21.66 -24.07 31.05
N ASP A 390 20.62 -24.87 30.83
CA ASP A 390 19.51 -24.96 31.77
C ASP A 390 19.72 -26.22 32.63
N LEU A 391 20.18 -26.03 33.88
CA LEU A 391 20.39 -27.13 34.80
C LEU A 391 19.07 -27.82 35.19
N ALA A 392 17.93 -27.14 35.15
CA ALA A 392 16.63 -27.78 35.36
C ALA A 392 16.31 -28.71 34.19
N PHE A 393 16.58 -28.28 32.96
CA PHE A 393 16.49 -29.12 31.77
C PHE A 393 17.46 -30.31 31.83
N LEU A 394 18.73 -30.11 32.16
CA LEU A 394 19.73 -31.17 32.25
C LEU A 394 19.41 -32.21 33.33
N SER A 395 18.83 -31.78 34.46
CA SER A 395 18.42 -32.67 35.55
C SER A 395 17.21 -33.55 35.19
N CYS A 396 16.38 -33.11 34.24
CA CYS A 396 15.17 -33.83 33.79
C CYS A 396 15.35 -34.55 32.45
N ARG A 397 16.44 -34.29 31.71
CA ARG A 397 16.70 -34.82 30.35
C ARG A 397 16.73 -36.35 30.25
N ASN A 398 17.06 -37.04 31.35
CA ASN A 398 17.14 -38.51 31.41
C ASN A 398 15.96 -39.16 32.17
N LYS A 399 14.90 -38.40 32.46
CA LYS A 399 13.66 -38.92 33.08
C LYS A 399 12.52 -38.99 32.05
N ALA A 400 12.81 -39.58 30.88
CA ALA A 400 11.81 -39.90 29.86
C ALA A 400 11.48 -41.40 29.92
#